data_AF-A0A5A9E5S2-F1
#
_entry.id   AF-A0A5A9E5S2-F1
#
_cell.length_a   1.000
_cell.length_b   1.000
_cell.length_c   1.000
_cell.angle_alpha   90.00
_cell.angle_beta   90.00
_cell.angle_gamma   90.00
#
_symmetry.space_group_name_H-M   'P 1'
#
loop_
_entity.id
_entity.type
_entity.pdbx_description
1 polymer ?
#
loop_
_entity_poly.entity_id
_entity_poly.type
_entity_poly.pdbx_seq_one_letter_code
_entity_poly.pdbx_strand_id
1 'polypeptide(L)'
;MIKIEIPHVDISITERKQPRDSEEPKIKSIQGFIDLHKIPRDKGGIILFYNINDELLFVGKARKLRQRVKKHLEDTVSPLRNHRGEIYRIDVAIVEDAMDRDIYETYIINKLQAKYNVDKVFYK
;
A
#
# COMPACT_ATOMS: atom_id res chain seq x y z
N MET A 1 -17.91 -21.55 -6.55
CA MET A 1 -17.14 -20.46 -5.94
C MET A 1 -16.01 -20.09 -6.90
N ILE A 2 -15.85 -18.80 -7.25
CA ILE A 2 -14.76 -18.36 -8.14
C ILE A 2 -13.42 -18.55 -7.38
N LYS A 3 -12.39 -19.05 -8.07
CA LYS A 3 -11.03 -19.14 -7.54
C LYS A 3 -10.22 -17.97 -8.08
N ILE A 4 -9.81 -17.08 -7.17
CA ILE A 4 -8.92 -15.95 -7.47
C ILE A 4 -7.76 -16.07 -6.48
N GLU A 5 -6.54 -16.02 -7.00
CA GLU A 5 -5.32 -16.01 -6.17
C GLU A 5 -4.84 -14.57 -5.98
N ILE A 6 -4.43 -14.22 -4.77
CA ILE A 6 -3.89 -12.90 -4.47
C ILE A 6 -2.57 -12.76 -5.26
N PRO A 7 -2.35 -11.64 -5.98
CA PRO A 7 -1.13 -11.45 -6.76
C PRO A 7 0.11 -11.44 -5.86
N HIS A 8 1.23 -11.85 -6.44
CA HIS A 8 2.52 -11.81 -5.76
C HIS A 8 2.92 -10.38 -5.36
N VAL A 9 3.57 -10.24 -4.21
CA VAL A 9 4.10 -8.95 -3.75
C VAL A 9 5.47 -8.73 -4.37
N ASP A 10 5.56 -7.78 -5.30
CA ASP A 10 6.80 -7.45 -6.00
C ASP A 10 7.73 -6.56 -5.17
N ILE A 11 7.15 -5.64 -4.37
CA ILE A 11 7.91 -4.74 -3.50
C ILE A 11 7.26 -4.71 -2.12
N SER A 12 8.08 -4.86 -1.08
CA SER A 12 7.71 -4.59 0.30
C SER A 12 8.66 -3.56 0.90
N ILE A 13 8.11 -2.54 1.56
CA ILE A 13 8.88 -1.56 2.33
C ILE A 13 8.29 -1.42 3.73
N THR A 14 9.15 -1.20 4.72
CA THR A 14 8.76 -0.95 6.10
C THR A 14 9.18 0.44 6.55
N GLU A 15 8.49 0.94 7.56
CA GLU A 15 8.91 2.14 8.27
C GLU A 15 10.33 1.91 8.84
N ARG A 16 11.27 2.82 8.57
CA ARG A 16 12.62 2.73 9.13
C ARG A 16 13.27 4.09 9.24
N LYS A 17 14.11 4.26 10.26
CA LYS A 17 15.00 5.42 10.40
C LYS A 17 16.32 5.13 9.70
N GLN A 18 16.84 6.12 9.00
CA GLN A 18 18.20 6.05 8.47
C GLN A 18 19.19 6.13 9.63
N PRO A 19 20.17 5.21 9.74
CA PRO A 19 21.23 5.31 10.76
C PRO A 19 21.99 6.63 10.61
N ARG A 20 22.35 7.26 11.74
CA ARG A 20 23.08 8.55 11.72
C ARG A 20 24.44 8.45 11.02
N ASP A 21 25.05 7.27 11.05
CA ASP A 21 26.39 6.99 10.53
C ASP A 21 26.36 6.26 9.18
N SER A 22 25.23 6.25 8.46
CA SER A 22 25.19 5.63 7.14
C SER A 22 25.87 6.52 6.10
N GLU A 23 26.69 5.94 5.22
CA GLU A 23 27.20 6.60 4.01
C GLU A 23 26.09 6.90 2.98
N GLU A 24 24.87 6.40 3.20
CA GLU A 24 23.72 6.69 2.34
C GLU A 24 23.38 8.20 2.36
N PRO A 25 23.03 8.80 1.21
CA PRO A 25 22.53 10.17 1.16
C PRO A 25 21.35 10.36 2.14
N LYS A 26 21.28 11.50 2.82
CA LYS A 26 20.17 11.80 3.74
C LYS A 26 18.84 11.89 2.96
N ILE A 27 17.92 10.98 3.22
CA ILE A 27 16.59 10.95 2.58
C ILE A 27 15.54 11.51 3.54
N LYS A 28 14.75 12.49 3.09
CA LYS A 28 13.60 12.98 3.85
C LYS A 28 12.51 11.90 3.92
N SER A 29 12.14 11.49 5.13
CA SER A 29 11.06 10.52 5.34
C SER A 29 9.69 11.12 5.06
N ILE A 30 8.77 10.32 4.53
CA ILE A 30 7.33 10.61 4.48
C ILE A 30 6.64 9.61 5.42
N GLN A 31 6.05 10.09 6.52
CA GLN A 31 5.46 9.24 7.56
C GLN A 31 6.39 8.08 8.01
N GLY A 32 7.69 8.36 8.18
CA GLY A 32 8.68 7.35 8.57
C GLY A 32 9.20 6.44 7.44
N PHE A 33 8.67 6.56 6.21
CA PHE A 33 9.16 5.80 5.06
C PHE A 33 10.22 6.58 4.27
N ILE A 34 11.39 5.97 4.07
CA ILE A 34 12.49 6.50 3.24
C ILE A 34 12.70 5.71 1.94
N ASP A 35 12.13 4.51 1.85
CA ASP A 35 12.33 3.57 0.75
C ASP A 35 11.26 3.65 -0.35
N LEU A 36 10.48 4.74 -0.40
CA LEU A 36 9.45 4.94 -1.43
C LEU A 36 10.01 4.93 -2.86
N HIS A 37 11.31 5.16 -3.03
CA HIS A 37 12.00 5.08 -4.32
C HIS A 37 12.11 3.64 -4.86
N LYS A 38 11.94 2.60 -4.03
CA LYS A 38 11.93 1.19 -4.45
C LYS A 38 10.67 0.83 -5.23
N ILE A 39 9.54 1.49 -4.95
CA ILE A 39 8.27 1.27 -5.65
C ILE A 39 8.34 1.89 -7.05
N PRO A 40 8.08 1.23 -8.17
CA PRO A 40 8.14 1.84 -9.50
C PRO A 40 7.21 3.06 -9.65
N ARG A 41 7.65 4.08 -10.40
CA ARG A 41 6.89 5.34 -10.59
C ARG A 41 5.84 5.24 -11.70
N ASP A 42 6.09 4.38 -12.68
CA ASP A 42 5.41 4.27 -13.97
C ASP A 42 4.55 3.01 -14.11
N LYS A 43 4.56 2.13 -13.09
CA LYS A 43 3.78 0.89 -13.07
C LYS A 43 2.44 1.05 -12.36
N GLY A 44 1.46 0.28 -12.85
CA GLY A 44 0.15 0.11 -12.22
C GLY A 44 0.14 -1.08 -11.25
N GLY A 45 -0.77 -1.09 -10.30
CA GLY A 45 -0.95 -2.24 -9.43
C GLY A 45 -1.85 -2.03 -8.22
N ILE A 46 -1.65 -2.88 -7.22
CA ILE A 46 -2.32 -2.88 -5.92
C ILE A 46 -1.32 -2.47 -4.84
N ILE A 47 -1.81 -1.72 -3.86
CA ILE A 47 -1.09 -1.27 -2.68
C ILE A 47 -1.81 -1.86 -1.47
N LEU A 48 -1.06 -2.45 -0.56
CA LEU A 48 -1.55 -3.00 0.70
C LEU A 48 -0.80 -2.32 1.85
N PHE A 49 -1.53 -1.68 2.75
CA PHE A 49 -0.99 -1.04 3.95
C PHE A 49 -1.26 -1.94 5.14
N TYR A 50 -0.22 -2.26 5.91
CA TYR A 50 -0.29 -3.11 7.09
C TYR A 50 0.22 -2.38 8.33
N ASN A 51 -0.29 -2.77 9.50
CA ASN A 51 0.30 -2.38 10.78
C ASN A 51 1.43 -3.32 11.21
N ILE A 52 2.01 -3.05 12.38
CA ILE A 52 3.11 -3.85 12.95
C ILE A 52 2.71 -5.28 13.32
N ASN A 53 1.41 -5.56 13.43
CA ASN A 53 0.86 -6.88 13.77
C ASN A 53 0.38 -7.65 12.52
N ASP A 54 0.83 -7.25 11.33
CA ASP A 54 0.41 -7.83 10.04
C ASP A 54 -1.10 -7.71 9.74
N GLU A 55 -1.81 -6.81 10.41
CA GLU A 55 -3.22 -6.52 10.11
C GLU A 55 -3.33 -5.62 8.87
N LEU A 56 -4.16 -6.02 7.90
CA LEU A 56 -4.39 -5.25 6.69
C LEU A 56 -5.27 -4.03 6.98
N LEU A 57 -4.65 -2.85 6.94
CA LEU A 57 -5.32 -1.58 7.21
C LEU A 57 -6.12 -1.08 6.02
N PHE A 58 -5.52 -1.13 4.82
CA PHE A 58 -6.14 -0.57 3.61
C PHE A 58 -5.56 -1.19 2.35
N VAL A 59 -6.42 -1.35 1.34
CA VAL A 59 -6.08 -1.75 -0.03
C VAL A 59 -6.47 -0.65 -0.99
N GLY A 60 -5.59 -0.31 -1.92
CA GLY A 60 -5.92 0.62 -3.01
C GLY A 60 -5.25 0.27 -4.31
N LYS A 61 -5.92 0.53 -5.43
CA LYS A 61 -5.32 0.40 -6.78
C LYS A 61 -4.75 1.70 -7.31
N ALA A 62 -3.76 1.60 -8.21
CA ALA A 62 -3.14 2.75 -8.86
C ALA A 62 -2.71 2.47 -10.29
N ARG A 63 -2.71 3.51 -11.15
CA ARG A 63 -1.97 3.52 -12.45
C ARG A 63 -0.50 3.90 -12.31
N LYS A 64 -0.16 4.57 -11.20
CA LYS A 64 1.20 5.01 -10.86
C LYS A 64 1.42 4.77 -9.37
N LEU A 65 2.00 3.63 -9.02
CA LEU A 65 2.06 3.10 -7.65
C LEU A 65 2.77 4.07 -6.70
N ARG A 66 4.02 4.47 -6.99
CA ARG A 66 4.78 5.38 -6.11
C ARG A 66 4.04 6.68 -5.82
N GLN A 67 3.44 7.28 -6.85
CA GLN A 67 2.71 8.54 -6.70
C GLN A 67 1.46 8.36 -5.82
N ARG A 68 0.75 7.24 -5.96
CA ARG A 68 -0.45 6.95 -5.18
C ARG A 68 -0.13 6.63 -3.73
N VAL A 69 0.94 5.88 -3.46
CA VAL A 69 1.43 5.63 -2.10
C VAL A 69 1.73 6.94 -1.38
N LYS A 70 2.50 7.84 -2.02
CA LYS A 70 2.78 9.18 -1.45
C LYS A 70 1.50 9.94 -1.11
N LYS A 71 0.51 9.96 -2.01
CA LYS A 71 -0.78 10.60 -1.74
C LYS A 71 -1.46 10.02 -0.51
N HIS A 72 -1.56 8.69 -0.38
CA HIS A 72 -2.17 8.07 0.80
C HIS A 72 -1.47 8.46 2.12
N LEU A 73 -0.17 8.72 2.09
CA LEU A 73 0.63 9.14 3.25
C LEU A 73 0.58 10.66 3.56
N GLU A 74 0.13 11.49 2.62
CA GLU A 74 0.22 12.96 2.75
C GLU A 74 -1.13 13.68 2.63
N ASP A 75 -2.08 13.16 1.86
CA ASP A 75 -3.31 13.87 1.50
C ASP A 75 -4.29 14.03 2.68
N THR A 76 -5.41 14.70 2.45
CA THR A 76 -6.45 14.88 3.47
C THR A 76 -7.71 14.08 3.15
N VAL A 77 -7.71 13.21 2.15
CA VAL A 77 -8.91 12.52 1.67
C VAL A 77 -8.81 11.00 1.74
N SER A 78 -7.59 10.46 1.92
CA SER A 78 -7.38 9.04 2.12
C SER A 78 -8.14 8.56 3.37
N PRO A 79 -8.81 7.39 3.32
CA PRO A 79 -9.36 6.74 4.50
C PRO A 79 -8.32 6.51 5.60
N LEU A 80 -7.03 6.41 5.23
CA LEU A 80 -5.91 6.29 6.16
C LEU A 80 -5.54 7.61 6.86
N ARG A 81 -6.11 8.77 6.51
CA ARG A 81 -5.69 10.10 7.01
C ARG A 81 -5.47 10.14 8.52
N ASN A 82 -6.43 9.61 9.28
CA ASN A 82 -6.41 9.63 10.75
C ASN A 82 -5.68 8.44 11.36
N HIS A 83 -5.19 7.50 10.53
CA HIS A 83 -4.64 6.21 10.92
C HIS A 83 -3.21 5.99 10.39
N ARG A 84 -2.56 7.02 9.83
CA ARG A 84 -1.22 6.89 9.22
C ARG A 84 -0.16 6.39 10.19
N GLY A 85 -0.28 6.74 11.47
CA GLY A 85 0.63 6.26 12.52
C GLY A 85 0.51 4.77 12.82
N GLU A 86 -0.52 4.08 12.31
CA GLU A 86 -0.63 2.63 12.42
C GLU A 86 0.15 1.91 11.30
N ILE A 87 0.49 2.60 10.21
CA ILE A 87 1.11 1.98 9.03
C ILE A 87 2.57 1.64 9.35
N TYR A 88 2.93 0.36 9.25
CA TYR A 88 4.28 -0.14 9.45
C TYR A 88 4.89 -0.73 8.18
N ARG A 89 4.09 -1.42 7.36
CA ARG A 89 4.53 -2.05 6.10
C ARG A 89 3.63 -1.62 4.95
N ILE A 90 4.24 -1.41 3.78
CA ILE A 90 3.56 -1.14 2.53
C ILE A 90 4.03 -2.19 1.53
N ASP A 91 3.10 -3.02 1.08
CA ASP A 91 3.32 -4.01 0.04
C ASP A 91 2.69 -3.54 -1.27
N VAL A 92 3.34 -3.89 -2.37
CA VAL A 92 2.93 -3.51 -3.71
C VAL A 92 3.01 -4.72 -4.62
N ALA A 93 1.90 -5.00 -5.29
CA ALA A 93 1.81 -5.97 -6.38
C ALA A 93 1.59 -5.22 -7.70
N ILE A 94 2.46 -5.46 -8.68
CA ILE A 94 2.40 -4.88 -10.02
C ILE A 94 1.33 -5.62 -10.81
N VAL A 95 0.31 -4.88 -11.22
CA VAL A 95 -0.80 -5.39 -12.04
C VAL A 95 -1.11 -4.31 -13.07
N GLU A 96 -0.71 -4.56 -14.31
CA GLU A 96 -0.80 -3.56 -15.39
C GLU A 96 -2.23 -3.42 -15.94
N ASP A 97 -2.94 -4.53 -16.08
CA ASP A 97 -4.30 -4.52 -16.58
C ASP A 97 -5.25 -3.77 -15.62
N ALA A 98 -6.16 -2.97 -16.18
CA ALA A 98 -7.06 -2.13 -15.39
C ALA A 98 -8.24 -2.91 -14.81
N MET A 99 -8.74 -3.91 -15.52
CA MET A 99 -9.79 -4.82 -15.07
C MET A 99 -9.26 -5.67 -13.92
N ASP A 100 -8.10 -6.29 -14.09
CA ASP A 100 -7.50 -7.15 -13.07
C ASP A 100 -7.27 -6.39 -11.76
N ARG A 101 -6.79 -5.15 -11.82
CA ARG A 101 -6.65 -4.32 -10.62
C ARG A 101 -7.97 -4.06 -9.90
N ASP A 102 -9.05 -3.87 -10.65
CA ASP A 102 -10.36 -3.62 -10.05
C ASP A 102 -10.90 -4.88 -9.35
N ILE A 103 -10.72 -6.04 -9.98
CA ILE A 103 -11.05 -7.35 -9.43
C ILE A 103 -10.20 -7.64 -8.18
N TYR A 104 -8.88 -7.48 -8.26
CA TYR A 104 -7.98 -7.76 -7.13
C TYR A 104 -8.21 -6.83 -5.96
N GLU A 105 -8.39 -5.52 -6.19
CA GLU A 105 -8.73 -4.58 -5.10
C GLU A 105 -9.98 -5.06 -4.36
N THR A 106 -11.06 -5.33 -5.09
CA THR A 106 -12.31 -5.81 -4.51
C THR A 106 -12.12 -7.14 -3.79
N TYR A 107 -11.45 -8.09 -4.42
CA TYR A 107 -11.24 -9.42 -3.84
C TYR A 107 -10.42 -9.37 -2.54
N ILE A 108 -9.29 -8.65 -2.53
CA ILE A 108 -8.39 -8.56 -1.37
C ILE A 108 -9.07 -7.84 -0.20
N ILE A 109 -9.78 -6.73 -0.46
CA ILE A 109 -10.55 -6.00 0.57
C ILE A 109 -11.46 -6.97 1.33
N ASN A 110 -12.18 -7.82 0.60
CA ASN A 110 -13.18 -8.70 1.19
C ASN A 110 -12.60 -9.99 1.75
N LYS A 111 -11.60 -10.56 1.09
CA LYS A 111 -10.96 -11.80 1.50
C LYS A 111 -10.14 -11.64 2.78
N LEU A 112 -9.45 -10.51 2.90
CA LEU A 112 -8.59 -10.19 4.05
C LEU A 112 -9.22 -9.17 5.02
N GLN A 113 -10.44 -8.72 4.75
CA GLN A 113 -11.23 -7.80 5.58
C GLN A 113 -10.47 -6.51 5.95
N ALA A 114 -10.02 -5.78 4.91
CA ALA A 114 -9.23 -4.56 5.09
C ALA A 114 -9.95 -3.51 5.97
N LYS A 115 -9.33 -3.15 7.09
CA LYS A 115 -9.98 -2.43 8.21
C LYS A 115 -10.62 -1.09 7.82
N TYR A 116 -9.90 -0.27 7.07
CA TYR A 116 -10.27 1.12 6.75
C TYR A 116 -10.79 1.31 5.33
N ASN A 117 -10.97 0.25 4.55
CA ASN A 117 -11.70 0.37 3.29
C ASN A 117 -13.18 0.68 3.58
N VAL A 118 -13.73 1.66 2.86
CA VAL A 118 -15.13 2.11 2.99
C VAL A 118 -15.95 1.76 1.75
N ASP A 119 -15.30 1.63 0.60
CA ASP A 119 -15.91 1.25 -0.67
C ASP A 119 -15.56 -0.21 -1.00
N LYS A 120 -16.42 -0.87 -1.77
CA LYS A 120 -16.27 -2.28 -2.19
C LYS A 120 -16.15 -3.28 -1.03
N VAL A 121 -16.82 -2.99 0.09
CA VAL A 121 -16.86 -3.83 1.29
C VAL A 121 -18.19 -4.58 1.36
N PHE A 122 -18.14 -5.91 1.37
CA PHE A 122 -19.28 -6.83 1.30
C PHE A 122 -19.32 -7.87 2.44
N TYR A 123 -18.41 -7.78 3.42
CA TYR A 123 -18.36 -8.66 4.59
C TYR A 123 -18.92 -8.01 5.87
N LYS A 124 -19.41 -6.76 5.77
CA LYS A 124 -20.02 -6.02 6.87
C LYS A 124 -21.53 -6.18 6.83
#